data_AF-A0A1H4BSK8-F1
#
_entry.id   AF-A0A1H4BSK8-F1
#
_cell.length_a   1.000
_cell.length_b   1.000
_cell.length_c   1.000
_cell.angle_alpha   90.00
_cell.angle_beta   90.00
_cell.angle_gamma   90.00
#
_symmetry.space_group_name_H-M   'P 1'
#
loop_
_entity.id
_entity.type
_entity.pdbx_description
1 polymer ?
#
loop_
_entity_poly.entity_id
_entity_poly.type
_entity_poly.pdbx_seq_one_letter_code
_entity_poly.pdbx_strand_id
1 'polypeptide(L)'
;MNKKKKLPITILKSLESFVNLTGEKFKIIDPKDNLLNVLDIDNTSDFYFKIEQYKKMQNGSFQFLMDRKPKNVNENGNHRGWIEIKNLEAQFKSWLNLLDQYETTESFFDDPVLKSNAERFFKKFDIIDENADKETFDLEQQIFLEQYLDESKEKLKKLKEKQPPEKVVEIEILEKETEQIKNALTIESKKKIMVRLSRFWGRAQKTGLQVIKEIFVSVTAELAKRIMLGP
;
A
#
# COMPACT_ATOMS: atom_id res chain seq x y z
N MET A 1 18.22 11.04 -22.15
CA MET A 1 18.02 12.47 -22.48
C MET A 1 17.27 13.14 -21.33
N ASN A 2 17.80 14.19 -20.71
CA ASN A 2 17.26 14.73 -19.45
C ASN A 2 15.90 15.46 -19.65
N LYS A 3 14.76 14.79 -19.36
CA LYS A 3 13.40 15.35 -19.50
C LYS A 3 13.21 16.65 -18.70
N LYS A 4 13.91 16.83 -17.57
CA LYS A 4 13.84 18.03 -16.70
C LYS A 4 14.14 19.32 -17.48
N LYS A 5 15.18 19.32 -18.33
CA LYS A 5 15.60 20.51 -19.08
C LYS A 5 14.68 20.86 -20.27
N LYS A 6 13.70 20.01 -20.60
CA LYS A 6 12.69 20.28 -21.64
C LYS A 6 11.43 20.94 -21.08
N LEU A 7 11.27 20.99 -19.76
CA LEU A 7 10.11 21.58 -19.10
C LEU A 7 10.39 23.05 -18.74
N PRO A 8 9.41 23.96 -18.91
CA PRO A 8 9.51 25.31 -18.35
C PRO A 8 9.70 25.26 -16.83
N ILE A 9 10.50 26.18 -16.30
CA ILE A 9 10.82 26.17 -14.85
C ILE A 9 9.58 26.32 -13.96
N THR A 10 8.55 27.02 -14.44
CA THR A 10 7.26 27.13 -13.76
C THR A 10 6.60 25.76 -13.57
N ILE A 11 6.68 24.87 -14.56
CA ILE A 11 6.16 23.50 -14.45
C ILE A 11 6.93 22.72 -13.40
N LEU A 12 8.27 22.80 -13.42
CA LEU A 12 9.13 22.11 -12.45
C LEU A 12 8.84 22.57 -11.02
N LYS A 13 8.77 23.89 -10.77
CA LYS A 13 8.47 24.44 -9.44
C LYS A 13 7.09 24.03 -8.93
N SER A 14 6.11 23.89 -9.82
CA SER A 14 4.75 23.51 -9.44
C SER A 14 4.64 22.02 -9.06
N LEU A 15 5.56 21.19 -9.54
CA LEU A 15 5.60 19.76 -9.23
C LEU A 15 6.62 19.42 -8.13
N GLU A 16 7.43 20.39 -7.71
CA GLU A 16 8.54 20.20 -6.76
C GLU A 16 8.08 19.60 -5.44
N SER A 17 6.96 20.07 -4.88
CA SER A 17 6.38 19.56 -3.63
C SER A 17 5.90 18.11 -3.70
N PHE A 18 5.80 17.54 -4.90
CA PHE A 18 5.41 16.15 -5.13
C PHE A 18 6.62 15.25 -5.41
N VAL A 19 7.82 15.81 -5.56
CA VAL A 19 9.04 15.02 -5.79
C VAL A 19 9.42 14.30 -4.50
N ASN A 20 9.56 12.97 -4.57
CA ASN A 20 9.86 12.10 -3.43
C ASN A 20 8.84 12.18 -2.28
N LEU A 21 7.64 12.71 -2.54
CA LEU A 21 6.59 12.75 -1.54
C LEU A 21 6.17 11.31 -1.20
N THR A 22 6.29 10.95 0.07
CA THR A 22 5.87 9.67 0.62
C THR A 22 4.64 9.89 1.49
N GLY A 23 3.68 8.98 1.39
CA GLY A 23 2.47 9.00 2.21
C GLY A 23 2.13 7.60 2.71
N GLU A 24 1.37 7.51 3.79
CA GLU A 24 0.89 6.22 4.30
C GLU A 24 -0.03 5.53 3.28
N LYS A 25 -0.81 6.32 2.52
CA LYS A 25 -1.93 5.86 1.67
C LYS A 25 -1.65 5.86 0.17
N PHE A 26 -0.49 6.37 -0.23
CA PHE A 26 -0.14 6.44 -1.64
C PHE A 26 1.35 6.21 -1.85
N LYS A 27 1.71 5.86 -3.08
CA LYS A 27 3.09 5.77 -3.54
C LYS A 27 3.26 6.54 -4.85
N ILE A 28 4.34 7.29 -4.93
CA ILE A 28 4.76 7.94 -6.17
C ILE A 28 5.66 6.95 -6.91
N ILE A 29 5.32 6.69 -8.18
CA ILE A 29 6.06 5.77 -9.04
C ILE A 29 6.75 6.54 -10.17
N ASP A 30 7.66 5.86 -10.89
CA ASP A 30 8.27 6.43 -12.09
C ASP A 30 7.16 6.94 -13.05
N PRO A 31 7.15 8.24 -13.38
CA PRO A 31 6.08 8.82 -14.17
C PRO A 31 6.09 8.35 -15.63
N LYS A 32 7.17 7.70 -16.10
CA LYS A 32 7.39 7.29 -17.50
C LYS A 32 7.17 8.47 -18.46
N ASP A 33 6.03 8.50 -19.16
CA ASP A 33 5.66 9.56 -20.10
C ASP A 33 4.82 10.67 -19.49
N ASN A 34 4.27 10.45 -18.30
CA ASN A 34 3.55 11.46 -17.54
C ASN A 34 4.52 12.43 -16.85
N LEU A 35 3.98 13.51 -16.28
CA LEU A 35 4.70 14.45 -15.42
C LEU A 35 4.68 14.02 -13.95
N LEU A 36 3.62 13.33 -13.52
CA LEU A 36 3.45 12.79 -12.17
C LEU A 36 2.57 11.53 -12.23
N ASN A 37 2.95 10.48 -11.50
CA ASN A 37 2.12 9.29 -11.26
C ASN A 37 2.10 8.96 -9.78
N VAL A 38 0.91 9.02 -9.20
CA VAL A 38 0.64 8.63 -7.82
C VAL A 38 -0.39 7.50 -7.84
N LEU A 39 -0.11 6.42 -7.12
CA LEU A 39 -1.00 5.28 -6.97
C LEU A 39 -1.44 5.14 -5.51
N ASP A 40 -2.63 4.60 -5.31
CA ASP A 40 -3.05 4.06 -4.02
C ASP A 40 -2.05 2.99 -3.53
N ILE A 41 -1.88 2.89 -2.22
CA ILE A 41 -1.06 1.86 -1.56
C ILE A 41 -1.77 0.49 -1.58
N ASP A 42 -3.11 0.48 -1.66
CA ASP A 42 -3.89 -0.74 -1.82
C ASP A 42 -3.69 -1.30 -3.23
N ASN A 43 -3.00 -2.44 -3.33
CA ASN A 43 -2.71 -3.09 -4.60
C ASN A 43 -3.95 -3.75 -5.26
N THR A 44 -5.08 -3.79 -4.56
CA THR A 44 -6.38 -4.21 -5.11
C THR A 44 -7.20 -3.03 -5.63
N SER A 45 -6.82 -1.81 -5.26
CA SER A 45 -7.39 -0.57 -5.75
C SER A 45 -6.78 -0.19 -7.10
N ASP A 46 -7.60 0.32 -8.01
CA ASP A 46 -7.15 0.92 -9.26
C ASP A 46 -7.18 2.45 -9.19
N PHE A 47 -7.15 3.02 -7.99
CA PHE A 47 -7.15 4.45 -7.75
C PHE A 47 -5.77 5.05 -8.05
N TYR A 48 -5.80 6.25 -8.61
CA TYR A 48 -4.59 6.97 -9.01
C TYR A 48 -4.82 8.46 -9.09
N PHE A 49 -3.72 9.20 -9.07
CA PHE A 49 -3.66 10.61 -9.41
C PHE A 49 -2.48 10.84 -10.35
N LYS A 50 -2.73 11.37 -11.54
CA LYS A 50 -1.74 11.56 -12.59
C LYS A 50 -1.80 12.96 -13.15
N ILE A 51 -0.64 13.47 -13.52
CA ILE A 51 -0.50 14.64 -14.38
C ILE A 51 0.16 14.18 -15.65
N GLU A 52 -0.59 14.16 -16.75
CA GLU A 52 -0.11 13.58 -18.02
C GLU A 52 0.75 14.58 -18.79
N GLN A 53 0.27 15.81 -18.92
CA GLN A 53 0.91 16.84 -19.73
C GLN A 53 0.50 18.25 -19.28
N TYR A 54 1.13 19.26 -19.87
CA TYR A 54 0.81 20.67 -19.65
C TYR A 54 0.55 21.39 -20.98
N LYS A 55 -0.19 22.49 -20.93
CA LYS A 55 -0.32 23.43 -22.05
C LYS A 55 -0.19 24.86 -21.58
N LYS A 56 0.34 25.71 -22.44
CA LYS A 56 0.34 27.17 -22.24
C LYS A 56 -0.91 27.75 -22.88
N MET A 57 -1.66 28.52 -22.12
CA MET A 57 -2.85 29.24 -22.55
C MET A 57 -2.47 30.54 -23.25
N GLN A 58 -3.39 31.10 -24.05
CA GLN A 58 -3.14 32.36 -24.77
C GLN A 58 -2.85 33.54 -23.84
N ASN A 59 -3.44 33.55 -22.64
CA ASN A 59 -3.17 34.54 -21.59
C ASN A 59 -1.83 34.34 -20.86
N GLY A 60 -1.00 33.40 -21.31
CA GLY A 60 0.31 33.11 -20.72
C GLY A 60 0.27 32.19 -19.49
N SER A 61 -0.91 31.86 -18.96
CA SER A 61 -1.04 30.89 -17.87
C SER A 61 -0.77 29.47 -18.35
N PHE A 62 -0.55 28.56 -17.42
CA PHE A 62 -0.38 27.14 -17.72
C PHE A 62 -1.51 26.34 -17.10
N GLN A 63 -1.87 25.25 -17.78
CA GLN A 63 -2.79 24.25 -17.29
C GLN A 63 -2.15 22.86 -17.35
N PHE A 64 -2.53 22.00 -16.41
CA PHE A 64 -2.19 20.59 -16.38
C PHE A 64 -3.37 19.74 -16.85
N LEU A 65 -3.09 18.71 -17.64
CA LEU A 65 -4.05 17.64 -17.89
C LEU A 65 -3.93 16.64 -16.74
N MET A 66 -4.89 16.72 -15.83
CA MET A 66 -4.99 15.82 -14.69
C MET A 66 -5.90 14.65 -15.06
N ASP A 67 -5.51 13.45 -14.64
CA ASP A 67 -6.37 12.27 -14.66
C ASP A 67 -6.33 11.61 -13.27
N ARG A 68 -7.49 11.39 -12.67
CA ARG A 68 -7.59 10.78 -11.35
C ARG A 68 -8.74 9.80 -11.24
N LYS A 69 -8.59 8.81 -10.37
CA LYS A 69 -9.62 7.88 -9.95
C LYS A 69 -9.54 7.73 -8.42
N PRO A 70 -10.64 7.85 -7.67
CA PRO A 70 -12.04 8.07 -8.12
C PRO A 70 -12.31 9.53 -8.54
N LYS A 71 -13.42 9.75 -9.25
CA LYS A 71 -13.84 11.07 -9.77
C LYS A 71 -14.35 11.97 -8.65
N ASN A 72 -15.17 11.46 -7.74
CA ASN A 72 -15.66 12.17 -6.55
C ASN A 72 -16.29 11.17 -5.57
N VAL A 73 -16.83 11.66 -4.45
CA VAL A 73 -17.50 10.83 -3.42
C VAL A 73 -18.69 10.01 -3.94
N ASN A 74 -19.31 10.42 -5.04
CA ASN A 74 -20.50 9.78 -5.61
C ASN A 74 -20.17 8.92 -6.85
N GLU A 75 -18.96 9.03 -7.41
CA GLU A 75 -18.59 8.41 -8.67
C GLU A 75 -17.19 7.81 -8.60
N ASN A 76 -17.12 6.49 -8.69
CA ASN A 76 -15.87 5.73 -8.74
C ASN A 76 -15.19 5.77 -10.13
N GLY A 77 -15.76 6.48 -11.11
CA GLY A 77 -15.17 6.62 -12.45
C GLY A 77 -13.88 7.44 -12.45
N ASN A 78 -13.23 7.56 -13.61
CA ASN A 78 -12.10 8.47 -13.75
C ASN A 78 -12.58 9.91 -14.04
N HIS A 79 -11.79 10.87 -13.60
CA HIS A 79 -11.92 12.27 -13.94
C HIS A 79 -10.66 12.75 -14.65
N ARG A 80 -10.81 13.04 -15.94
CA ARG A 80 -9.75 13.60 -16.77
C ARG A 80 -10.12 15.00 -17.23
N GLY A 81 -9.29 15.98 -16.93
CA GLY A 81 -9.60 17.39 -17.20
C GLY A 81 -8.40 18.32 -17.10
N TRP A 82 -8.51 19.45 -17.78
CA TRP A 82 -7.53 20.53 -17.66
C TRP A 82 -7.79 21.35 -16.40
N ILE A 83 -6.76 21.49 -15.57
CA ILE A 83 -6.80 22.30 -14.35
C ILE A 83 -5.75 23.41 -14.42
N GLU A 84 -6.04 24.56 -13.82
CA GLU A 84 -5.03 25.60 -13.62
C GLU A 84 -3.96 25.12 -12.65
N ILE A 85 -2.69 25.47 -12.89
CA ILE A 85 -1.57 25.03 -12.05
C ILE A 85 -1.81 25.31 -10.56
N LYS A 86 -2.34 26.48 -10.21
CA LYS A 86 -2.62 26.86 -8.81
C LYS A 86 -3.62 25.94 -8.10
N ASN A 87 -4.41 25.16 -8.84
CA ASN A 87 -5.40 24.25 -8.28
C ASN A 87 -4.84 22.84 -8.07
N LEU A 88 -3.62 22.54 -8.51
CA LEU A 88 -3.02 21.20 -8.42
C LEU A 88 -3.02 20.66 -6.99
N GLU A 89 -2.56 21.47 -6.04
CA GLU A 89 -2.49 21.08 -4.63
C GLU A 89 -3.87 20.80 -4.04
N ALA A 90 -4.86 21.64 -4.35
CA ALA A 90 -6.23 21.45 -3.91
C ALA A 90 -6.85 20.17 -4.49
N GLN A 91 -6.59 19.87 -5.77
CA GLN A 91 -7.05 18.63 -6.40
C GLN A 91 -6.39 17.40 -5.78
N PHE A 92 -5.09 17.46 -5.50
CA PHE A 92 -4.38 16.36 -4.85
C PHE A 92 -4.89 16.11 -3.43
N LYS A 93 -5.05 17.16 -2.61
CA LYS A 93 -5.63 17.06 -1.27
C LYS A 93 -7.06 16.51 -1.28
N SER A 94 -7.87 16.94 -2.25
CA SER A 94 -9.21 16.38 -2.44
C SER A 94 -9.18 14.89 -2.75
N TRP A 95 -8.23 14.43 -3.57
CA TRP A 95 -8.05 13.01 -3.85
C TRP A 95 -7.56 12.22 -2.62
N LEU A 96 -6.61 12.75 -1.85
CA LEU A 96 -6.19 12.12 -0.58
C LEU A 96 -7.37 11.97 0.41
N ASN A 97 -8.20 12.99 0.53
CA ASN A 97 -9.40 12.93 1.37
C ASN A 97 -10.42 11.89 0.88
N LEU A 98 -10.40 11.52 -0.41
CA LEU A 98 -11.20 10.39 -0.90
C LEU A 98 -10.60 9.07 -0.43
N LEU A 99 -9.29 8.88 -0.53
CA LEU A 99 -8.63 7.68 0.02
C LEU A 99 -8.92 7.52 1.52
N ASP A 100 -8.85 8.61 2.29
CA ASP A 100 -9.20 8.63 3.71
C ASP A 100 -10.63 8.15 3.97
N GLN A 101 -11.59 8.61 3.18
CA GLN A 101 -12.98 8.19 3.31
C GLN A 101 -13.17 6.72 2.97
N TYR A 102 -12.48 6.19 1.95
CA TYR A 102 -12.56 4.76 1.62
C TYR A 102 -11.98 3.87 2.74
N GLU A 103 -10.94 4.32 3.44
CA GLU A 103 -10.38 3.55 4.56
C GLU A 103 -11.21 3.63 5.84
N THR A 104 -11.93 4.74 6.06
CA THR A 104 -12.64 5.02 7.32
C THR A 104 -14.13 4.75 7.27
N THR A 105 -14.73 4.70 6.08
CA THR A 105 -16.15 4.40 5.91
C THR A 105 -16.37 2.91 6.08
N GLU A 106 -17.02 2.51 7.17
CA GLU A 106 -17.42 1.13 7.37
C GLU A 106 -18.39 0.68 6.27
N SER A 107 -18.10 -0.48 5.71
CA SER A 107 -18.86 -1.10 4.64
C SER A 107 -19.38 -2.46 5.06
N PHE A 108 -20.49 -2.90 4.48
CA PHE A 108 -20.97 -4.28 4.60
C PHE A 108 -20.02 -5.29 3.92
N PHE A 109 -19.06 -4.80 3.13
CA PHE A 109 -17.94 -5.59 2.63
C PHE A 109 -16.78 -5.70 3.64
N ASP A 110 -16.79 -4.90 4.70
CA ASP A 110 -15.78 -4.99 5.74
C ASP A 110 -16.03 -6.20 6.63
N ASP A 111 -14.94 -6.85 6.99
CA ASP A 111 -14.97 -8.00 7.87
C ASP A 111 -14.53 -7.58 9.27
N PRO A 112 -15.48 -7.30 10.20
CA PRO A 112 -15.15 -6.78 11.52
C PRO A 112 -14.31 -7.78 12.33
N VAL A 113 -14.46 -9.09 12.07
CA VAL A 113 -13.67 -10.13 12.74
C VAL A 113 -12.23 -10.08 12.26
N LEU A 114 -12.00 -9.98 10.94
CA LEU A 114 -10.67 -9.80 10.39
C LEU A 114 -10.01 -8.52 10.91
N LYS A 115 -10.73 -7.39 10.90
CA LYS A 115 -10.23 -6.11 11.41
C LYS A 115 -9.79 -6.23 12.87
N SER A 116 -10.67 -6.75 13.73
CA SER A 116 -10.36 -6.96 15.15
C SER A 116 -9.18 -7.91 15.36
N ASN A 117 -9.09 -9.00 14.60
CA ASN A 117 -7.97 -9.93 14.70
C ASN A 117 -6.65 -9.25 14.30
N ALA A 118 -6.65 -8.50 13.18
CA ALA A 118 -5.49 -7.80 12.67
C ALA A 118 -5.00 -6.72 13.66
N GLU A 119 -5.90 -5.92 14.21
CA GLU A 119 -5.56 -4.90 15.22
C GLU A 119 -4.90 -5.53 16.47
N ARG A 120 -5.40 -6.69 16.93
CA ARG A 120 -4.76 -7.42 18.04
C ARG A 120 -3.35 -7.87 17.72
N PHE A 121 -3.11 -8.36 16.50
CA PHE A 121 -1.77 -8.77 16.08
C PHE A 121 -0.84 -7.57 15.93
N PHE A 122 -1.31 -6.48 15.32
CA PHE A 122 -0.51 -5.27 15.16
C PHE A 122 -0.07 -4.72 16.52
N LYS A 123 -1.01 -4.58 17.46
CA LYS A 123 -0.70 -4.15 18.83
C LYS A 123 0.26 -5.10 19.57
N LYS A 124 0.22 -6.41 19.27
CA LYS A 124 1.11 -7.40 19.88
C LYS A 124 2.56 -7.26 19.41
N PHE A 125 2.78 -6.80 18.19
CA PHE A 125 4.10 -6.66 17.56
C PHE A 125 4.41 -5.21 17.21
N ASP A 126 3.84 -4.27 17.97
CA ASP A 126 4.05 -2.86 17.73
C ASP A 126 5.55 -2.54 17.76
N ILE A 127 6.04 -1.91 16.71
CA ILE A 127 7.48 -1.66 16.56
C ILE A 127 7.81 -0.38 17.32
N ILE A 128 8.64 -0.51 18.36
CA ILE A 128 9.20 0.63 19.09
C ILE A 128 10.43 1.13 18.33
N ASP A 129 10.21 1.74 17.17
CA ASP A 129 11.25 2.35 16.33
C ASP A 129 10.72 3.66 15.75
N GLU A 130 11.37 4.78 16.09
CA GLU A 130 10.99 6.13 15.65
C GLU A 130 11.03 6.30 14.12
N ASN A 131 11.77 5.44 13.41
CA ASN A 131 11.87 5.42 11.96
C ASN A 131 10.99 4.35 11.29
N ALA A 132 10.17 3.60 12.04
CA ALA A 132 9.32 2.53 11.50
C ALA A 132 8.35 3.00 10.40
N ASP A 133 7.98 4.29 10.42
CA ASP A 133 7.12 4.91 9.41
C ASP A 133 7.85 5.21 8.09
N LYS A 134 9.18 5.32 8.11
CA LYS A 134 9.99 5.87 7.01
C LYS A 134 10.94 4.85 6.39
N GLU A 135 11.56 4.01 7.21
CA GLU A 135 12.58 3.06 6.78
C GLU A 135 11.98 1.69 6.52
N THR A 136 12.60 0.93 5.61
CA THR A 136 12.34 -0.50 5.45
C THR A 136 13.03 -1.30 6.57
N PHE A 137 12.70 -2.58 6.71
CA PHE A 137 13.47 -3.49 7.56
C PHE A 137 14.93 -3.56 7.10
N ASP A 138 15.87 -3.86 8.00
CA ASP A 138 17.25 -4.11 7.57
C ASP A 138 17.36 -5.43 6.77
N LEU A 139 18.52 -5.69 6.17
CA LEU A 139 18.71 -6.85 5.29
C LEU A 139 18.46 -8.19 6.03
N GLU A 140 18.90 -8.31 7.28
CA GLU A 140 18.74 -9.56 8.05
C GLU A 140 17.26 -9.81 8.37
N GLN A 141 16.55 -8.76 8.76
CA GLN A 141 15.11 -8.76 9.01
C GLN A 141 14.32 -9.06 7.73
N GLN A 142 14.70 -8.47 6.59
CA GLN A 142 14.10 -8.74 5.29
C GLN A 142 14.25 -10.21 4.89
N ILE A 143 15.47 -10.77 4.96
CA ILE A 143 15.73 -12.17 4.62
C ILE A 143 14.93 -13.12 5.52
N PHE A 144 14.89 -12.82 6.83
CA PHE A 144 14.11 -13.61 7.78
C PHE A 144 12.61 -13.59 7.47
N LEU A 145 12.05 -12.41 7.22
CA LEU A 145 10.65 -12.26 6.83
C LEU A 145 10.35 -12.94 5.50
N GLU A 146 11.27 -12.89 4.53
CA GLU A 146 11.13 -13.57 3.26
C GLU A 146 11.02 -15.09 3.43
N GLN A 147 11.97 -15.68 4.17
CA GLN A 147 11.98 -17.11 4.50
C GLN A 147 10.71 -17.52 5.24
N TYR A 148 10.28 -16.71 6.20
CA TYR A 148 9.04 -16.94 6.92
C TYR A 148 7.82 -17.03 5.98
N LEU A 149 7.71 -16.09 5.03
CA LEU A 149 6.59 -16.03 4.10
C LEU A 149 6.61 -17.22 3.14
N ASP A 150 7.79 -17.66 2.70
CA ASP A 150 7.95 -18.87 1.87
C ASP A 150 7.55 -20.14 2.63
N GLU A 151 8.01 -20.31 3.87
CA GLU A 151 7.61 -21.44 4.71
C GLU A 151 6.10 -21.45 4.98
N SER A 152 5.53 -20.27 5.24
CA SER A 152 4.09 -20.12 5.44
C SER A 152 3.31 -20.52 4.20
N LYS A 153 3.75 -20.11 3.01
CA LYS A 153 3.15 -20.47 1.73
C LYS A 153 3.17 -21.99 1.51
N GLU A 154 4.28 -22.66 1.79
CA GLU A 154 4.38 -24.12 1.66
C GLU A 154 3.50 -24.87 2.67
N LYS A 155 3.39 -24.37 3.89
CA LYS A 155 2.47 -24.91 4.90
C LYS A 155 1.00 -24.74 4.50
N LEU A 156 0.64 -23.58 3.97
CA LEU A 156 -0.69 -23.28 3.45
C LEU A 156 -1.08 -24.22 2.32
N LYS A 157 -0.19 -24.45 1.35
CA LYS A 157 -0.40 -25.42 0.25
C LYS A 157 -0.73 -26.82 0.77
N LYS A 158 0.05 -27.32 1.74
CA LYS A 158 -0.17 -28.64 2.37
C LYS A 158 -1.50 -28.70 3.11
N LEU A 159 -1.90 -27.63 3.79
CA LEU A 159 -3.20 -27.57 4.45
C LEU A 159 -4.34 -27.60 3.45
N LYS A 160 -4.19 -26.92 2.31
CA LYS A 160 -5.21 -26.78 1.27
C LYS A 160 -5.79 -28.12 0.80
N GLU A 161 -4.95 -29.14 0.66
CA GLU A 161 -5.32 -30.48 0.16
C GLU A 161 -6.42 -31.18 0.98
N LYS A 162 -6.61 -30.79 2.24
CA LYS A 162 -7.49 -31.47 3.20
C LYS A 162 -8.67 -30.60 3.66
N GLN A 163 -8.94 -29.49 2.98
CA GLN A 163 -9.94 -28.50 3.41
C GLN A 163 -11.16 -28.46 2.49
N PRO A 164 -12.33 -28.06 3.01
CA PRO A 164 -13.52 -27.83 2.19
C PRO A 164 -13.31 -26.64 1.23
N PRO A 165 -14.06 -26.57 0.11
CA PRO A 165 -13.89 -25.55 -0.92
C PRO A 165 -13.88 -24.11 -0.40
N GLU A 166 -14.73 -23.74 0.57
CA GLU A 166 -14.76 -22.36 1.07
C GLU A 166 -13.44 -21.98 1.77
N LYS A 167 -12.84 -22.92 2.51
CA LYS A 167 -11.54 -22.70 3.16
C LYS A 167 -10.38 -22.72 2.18
N VAL A 168 -10.49 -23.48 1.09
CA VAL A 168 -9.49 -23.49 0.01
C VAL A 168 -9.34 -22.09 -0.57
N VAL A 169 -10.44 -21.39 -0.85
CA VAL A 169 -10.40 -20.00 -1.35
C VAL A 169 -9.67 -19.07 -0.39
N GLU A 170 -9.98 -19.13 0.91
CA GLU A 170 -9.29 -18.30 1.91
C GLU A 170 -7.80 -18.64 2.04
N ILE A 171 -7.42 -19.91 1.89
CA ILE A 171 -6.01 -20.34 1.88
C ILE A 171 -5.29 -19.80 0.64
N GLU A 172 -5.92 -19.79 -0.53
CA GLU A 172 -5.34 -19.22 -1.75
C GLU A 172 -5.15 -17.71 -1.65
N ILE A 173 -6.08 -17.01 -0.98
CA ILE A 173 -5.91 -15.58 -0.66
C ILE A 173 -4.68 -15.38 0.23
N LEU A 174 -4.51 -16.19 1.28
CA LEU A 174 -3.34 -16.14 2.15
C LEU A 174 -2.04 -16.41 1.38
N GLU A 175 -2.02 -17.39 0.47
CA GLU A 175 -0.86 -17.65 -0.39
C GLU A 175 -0.51 -16.43 -1.26
N LYS A 176 -1.52 -15.74 -1.82
CA LYS A 176 -1.30 -14.51 -2.59
C LYS A 176 -0.80 -13.36 -1.69
N GLU A 177 -1.33 -13.22 -0.49
CA GLU A 177 -0.88 -12.23 0.49
C GLU A 177 0.60 -12.44 0.84
N THR A 178 1.08 -13.69 1.00
CA THR A 178 2.51 -13.93 1.25
C THR A 178 3.39 -13.33 0.16
N GLU A 179 3.03 -13.53 -1.11
CA GLU A 179 3.77 -13.00 -2.25
C GLU A 179 3.74 -11.46 -2.29
N GLN A 180 2.58 -10.86 -1.98
CA GLN A 180 2.45 -9.41 -1.93
C GLN A 180 3.31 -8.79 -0.82
N ILE A 181 3.38 -9.44 0.34
CA ILE A 181 4.22 -8.97 1.46
C ILE A 181 5.69 -9.09 1.08
N LYS A 182 6.12 -10.23 0.51
CA LYS A 182 7.50 -10.43 0.04
C LYS A 182 7.96 -9.31 -0.90
N ASN A 183 7.15 -9.00 -1.91
CA ASN A 183 7.45 -7.95 -2.88
C ASN A 183 7.48 -6.54 -2.27
N ALA A 184 6.90 -6.34 -1.09
CA ALA A 184 6.89 -5.07 -0.38
C ALA A 184 8.09 -4.89 0.57
N LEU A 185 8.76 -5.97 1.00
CA LEU A 185 9.78 -5.95 2.07
C LEU A 185 10.91 -4.93 1.84
N THR A 186 11.30 -4.71 0.58
CA THR A 186 12.42 -3.85 0.20
C THR A 186 12.03 -2.40 -0.14
N ILE A 187 10.73 -2.11 -0.21
CA ILE A 187 10.20 -0.83 -0.72
C ILE A 187 9.22 -0.12 0.22
N GLU A 188 8.59 -0.86 1.12
CA GLU A 188 7.64 -0.31 2.09
C GLU A 188 8.26 -0.21 3.49
N SER A 189 7.77 0.76 4.28
CA SER A 189 8.29 0.97 5.63
C SER A 189 7.94 -0.16 6.59
N LYS A 190 8.73 -0.32 7.66
CA LYS A 190 8.56 -1.38 8.68
C LYS A 190 7.12 -1.46 9.18
N LYS A 191 6.50 -0.30 9.49
CA LYS A 191 5.10 -0.23 9.93
C LYS A 191 4.12 -0.76 8.88
N LYS A 192 4.29 -0.40 7.60
CA LYS A 192 3.41 -0.88 6.52
C LYS A 192 3.49 -2.40 6.38
N ILE A 193 4.70 -2.96 6.43
CA ILE A 193 4.89 -4.41 6.43
C ILE A 193 4.21 -5.05 7.64
N MET A 194 4.32 -4.46 8.83
CA MET A 194 3.64 -4.98 10.03
C MET A 194 2.12 -4.92 9.94
N VAL A 195 1.55 -3.87 9.34
CA VAL A 195 0.11 -3.81 9.06
C VAL A 195 -0.30 -4.98 8.14
N ARG A 196 0.47 -5.24 7.07
CA ARG A 196 0.19 -6.37 6.15
C ARG A 196 0.31 -7.73 6.85
N LEU A 197 1.37 -7.96 7.61
CA LEU A 197 1.57 -9.19 8.40
C LEU A 197 0.43 -9.39 9.42
N SER A 198 0.01 -8.31 10.08
CA SER A 198 -1.08 -8.37 11.05
C SER A 198 -2.42 -8.74 10.40
N ARG A 199 -2.70 -8.20 9.21
CA ARG A 199 -3.87 -8.60 8.40
C ARG A 199 -3.77 -10.06 7.95
N PHE A 200 -2.59 -10.50 7.50
CA PHE A 200 -2.33 -11.88 7.11
C PHE A 200 -2.60 -12.86 8.27
N TRP A 201 -2.07 -12.59 9.46
CA TRP A 201 -2.36 -13.39 10.66
C TRP A 201 -3.83 -13.30 11.09
N GLY A 202 -4.44 -12.11 10.98
CA GLY A 202 -5.84 -11.91 11.28
C GLY A 202 -6.77 -12.75 10.39
N ARG A 203 -6.43 -12.84 9.09
CA ARG A 203 -7.14 -13.68 8.11
C ARG A 203 -6.91 -15.15 8.40
N ALA A 204 -5.67 -15.57 8.59
CA ALA A 204 -5.36 -16.96 8.94
C ALA A 204 -6.10 -17.42 10.20
N GLN A 205 -6.21 -16.56 11.22
CA GLN A 205 -7.01 -16.84 12.41
C GLN A 205 -8.50 -17.01 12.09
N LYS A 206 -9.06 -16.14 11.23
CA LYS A 206 -10.45 -16.22 10.80
C LYS A 206 -10.72 -17.49 9.99
N THR A 207 -9.81 -17.87 9.08
CA THR A 207 -9.92 -19.10 8.28
C THR A 207 -9.94 -20.35 9.16
N GLY A 208 -9.19 -20.34 10.25
CA GLY A 208 -9.35 -21.28 11.34
C GLY A 208 -8.12 -21.48 12.20
N LEU A 209 -8.34 -21.97 13.42
CA LEU A 209 -7.27 -22.19 14.40
C LEU A 209 -6.15 -23.12 13.88
N GLN A 210 -6.47 -24.10 13.04
CA GLN A 210 -5.47 -24.98 12.42
C GLN A 210 -4.52 -24.19 11.50
N VAL A 211 -5.06 -23.25 10.73
CA VAL A 211 -4.28 -22.45 9.75
C VAL A 211 -3.33 -21.53 10.50
N ILE A 212 -3.84 -20.72 11.44
CA ILE A 212 -2.98 -19.82 12.21
C ILE A 212 -1.95 -20.58 13.05
N LYS A 213 -2.29 -21.75 13.63
CA LYS A 213 -1.32 -22.55 14.39
C LYS A 213 -0.12 -22.93 13.53
N GLU A 214 -0.35 -23.35 12.30
CA GLU A 214 0.71 -23.83 11.41
C GLU A 214 1.69 -22.72 11.01
N ILE A 215 1.18 -21.50 10.76
CA ILE A 215 1.98 -20.38 10.26
C ILE A 215 2.45 -19.40 11.36
N PHE A 216 1.82 -19.39 12.53
CA PHE A 216 2.13 -18.43 13.60
C PHE A 216 3.02 -19.02 14.69
N VAL A 217 2.78 -20.28 15.08
CA VAL A 217 3.47 -20.91 16.22
C VAL A 217 4.95 -21.10 15.94
N SER A 218 5.35 -21.38 14.69
CA SER A 218 6.75 -21.55 14.33
C SER A 218 7.59 -20.28 14.48
N VAL A 219 6.96 -19.12 14.69
CA VAL A 219 7.68 -17.84 14.53
C VAL A 219 7.53 -16.91 15.73
N THR A 220 6.53 -17.07 16.59
CA THR A 220 6.31 -16.15 17.73
C THR A 220 7.53 -15.86 18.62
N ALA A 221 8.41 -16.83 18.88
CA ALA A 221 9.61 -16.60 19.69
C ALA A 221 10.71 -15.85 18.93
N GLU A 222 10.85 -16.10 17.62
CA GLU A 222 11.97 -15.58 16.82
C GLU A 222 11.63 -14.26 16.12
N LEU A 223 10.38 -14.10 15.64
CA LEU A 223 9.81 -12.82 15.19
C LEU A 223 9.88 -11.79 16.31
N ALA A 224 9.39 -12.13 17.50
CA ALA A 224 9.39 -11.21 18.63
C ALA A 224 10.81 -10.77 19.01
N LYS A 225 11.77 -11.69 18.96
CA LYS A 225 13.16 -11.38 19.31
C LYS A 225 13.85 -10.51 18.25
N ARG A 226 13.71 -10.81 16.96
CA ARG A 226 14.45 -10.13 15.87
C ARG A 226 13.76 -8.86 15.34
N ILE A 227 12.43 -8.75 15.49
CA ILE A 227 11.68 -7.57 15.03
C ILE A 227 11.53 -6.52 16.14
N MET A 228 11.31 -6.92 17.40
CA MET A 228 11.03 -5.94 18.46
C MET A 228 12.27 -5.39 19.17
N LEU A 229 13.41 -6.09 19.14
CA LEU A 229 14.60 -5.68 19.92
C LEU A 229 15.72 -5.08 19.07
N GLY A 230 15.59 -5.08 17.73
CA GLY A 230 16.74 -4.85 16.85
C GLY A 230 17.83 -5.92 17.06
N PRO A 231 18.93 -5.87 16.29
CA PRO A 231 20.14 -6.60 16.65
C PRO A 231 20.69 -6.18 18.03
#